data_AF-A0A1G0ANB8-F1
#
_entry.id   AF-A0A1G0ANB8-F1
#
_cell.length_a   1.000
_cell.length_b   1.000
_cell.length_c   1.000
_cell.angle_alpha   90.00
_cell.angle_beta   90.00
_cell.angle_gamma   90.00
#
_symmetry.space_group_name_H-M   'P 1'
#
loop_
_entity.id
_entity.type
_entity.pdbx_description
1 polymer ?
#
loop_
_entity_poly.entity_id
_entity_poly.type
_entity_poly.pdbx_seq_one_letter_code
_entity_poly.pdbx_strand_id
1 'polypeptide(L)'
;MKARRGTLVAVGLVLALAFMANVGSAAAPDRAAGRIYGDDELWATFVTTDLKPGPERSFNLLYAFPGTSLISVTDSVPGDVDYRGGRWMVFAVSFVGIEPTQFTNDADVLYHAALGHLSISTEPVGYVSCPLFSL
;
A
#
# COMPACT_ATOMS: atom_id res chain seq x y z
N MET A 1 18.09 33.18 -58.71
CA MET A 1 18.85 31.99 -58.26
C MET A 1 19.94 32.42 -57.29
N LYS A 2 19.74 32.24 -55.98
CA LYS A 2 20.80 32.31 -54.95
C LYS A 2 20.50 31.26 -53.88
N ALA A 3 21.51 30.46 -53.56
CA ALA A 3 21.41 29.23 -52.78
C ALA A 3 21.48 29.45 -51.26
N ARG A 4 20.64 28.67 -50.56
CA ARG A 4 20.82 27.97 -49.28
C ARG A 4 21.82 28.51 -48.26
N ARG A 5 21.34 28.70 -47.02
CA ARG A 5 21.98 28.19 -45.79
C ARG A 5 20.88 27.90 -44.76
N GLY A 6 20.63 26.61 -44.53
CA GLY A 6 19.63 26.11 -43.60
C GLY A 6 20.09 26.32 -42.16
N THR A 7 19.16 26.76 -41.32
CA THR A 7 19.36 26.87 -39.87
C THR A 7 18.76 25.60 -39.25
N LEU A 8 19.63 24.74 -38.73
CA LEU A 8 19.28 23.65 -37.82
C LEU A 8 19.15 24.21 -36.39
N VAL A 9 18.53 23.42 -35.51
CA VAL A 9 18.47 23.54 -34.03
C VAL A 9 17.26 24.38 -33.55
N ALA A 10 16.31 23.90 -32.73
CA ALA A 10 16.32 22.80 -31.76
C ALA A 10 14.96 22.06 -31.74
N VAL A 11 15.03 20.72 -31.76
CA VAL A 11 13.94 19.81 -31.40
C VAL A 11 13.86 19.79 -29.86
N GLY A 12 12.91 20.54 -29.30
CA GLY A 12 12.55 20.47 -27.89
C GLY A 12 11.61 19.30 -27.66
N LEU A 13 12.17 18.11 -27.48
CA LEU A 13 11.49 16.88 -27.10
C LEU A 13 10.93 17.04 -25.67
N VAL A 14 9.68 17.48 -25.55
CA VAL A 14 8.92 17.38 -24.29
C VAL A 14 8.49 15.93 -24.15
N LEU A 15 9.40 15.11 -23.63
CA LEU A 15 9.13 13.74 -23.24
C LEU A 15 8.43 13.77 -21.87
N ALA A 16 7.13 14.09 -21.87
CA ALA A 16 6.27 13.81 -20.73
C ALA A 16 6.06 12.29 -20.70
N LEU A 17 7.01 11.58 -20.09
CA LEU A 17 6.90 10.16 -19.76
C LEU A 17 5.74 10.02 -18.77
N ALA A 18 4.58 9.66 -19.29
CA ALA A 18 3.53 9.05 -18.51
C ALA A 18 4.09 7.76 -17.92
N PHE A 19 4.44 7.78 -16.63
CA PHE A 19 4.55 6.56 -15.84
C PHE A 19 3.13 6.00 -15.71
N MET A 20 2.67 5.25 -16.72
CA MET A 20 1.67 4.23 -16.44
C MET A 20 2.41 3.15 -15.64
N ALA A 21 2.32 3.26 -14.31
CA ALA A 21 2.57 2.13 -13.44
C ALA A 21 1.65 1.02 -13.94
N ASN A 22 2.24 0.01 -14.56
CA ASN A 22 1.55 -1.20 -14.95
C ASN A 22 1.32 -1.95 -13.64
N VAL A 23 0.27 -1.56 -12.90
CA VAL A 23 -0.14 -2.25 -11.68
C VAL A 23 -0.70 -3.59 -12.13
N GLY A 24 0.19 -4.53 -12.36
CA GLY A 24 -0.14 -5.93 -12.54
C GLY A 24 -0.71 -6.41 -11.21
N SER A 25 -2.00 -6.16 -10.96
CA SER A 25 -2.73 -6.82 -9.89
C SER A 25 -2.87 -8.29 -10.28
N ALA A 26 -1.80 -9.07 -10.09
CA ALA A 26 -1.93 -10.51 -10.02
C ALA A 26 -2.94 -10.78 -8.89
N ALA A 27 -4.03 -11.47 -9.21
CA ALA A 27 -5.00 -11.83 -8.19
C ALA A 27 -4.36 -12.86 -7.26
N ALA A 28 -4.51 -12.70 -5.94
CA ALA A 28 -3.97 -13.69 -5.02
C ALA A 28 -4.59 -15.08 -5.28
N PRO A 29 -3.79 -16.17 -5.23
CA PRO A 29 -4.26 -17.53 -5.44
C PRO A 29 -5.45 -17.87 -4.53
N ASP A 30 -6.36 -18.71 -5.02
CA ASP A 30 -7.56 -19.13 -4.26
C ASP A 30 -7.24 -19.78 -2.91
N ARG A 31 -6.03 -20.38 -2.79
CA ARG A 31 -5.55 -20.99 -1.54
C ARG A 31 -5.01 -19.99 -0.51
N ALA A 32 -4.93 -18.70 -0.82
CA ALA A 32 -4.52 -17.68 0.12
C ALA A 32 -5.56 -17.53 1.24
N ALA A 33 -5.11 -17.51 2.49
CA ALA A 33 -5.96 -17.28 3.65
C ALA A 33 -6.39 -15.81 3.78
N GLY A 34 -5.61 -14.89 3.21
CA GLY A 34 -5.90 -13.47 3.21
C GLY A 34 -5.11 -12.72 2.15
N ARG A 35 -5.40 -11.42 2.04
CA ARG A 35 -4.79 -10.48 1.10
C ARG A 35 -4.43 -9.22 1.87
N ILE A 36 -3.30 -8.60 1.53
CA ILE A 36 -2.84 -7.34 2.10
C ILE A 36 -2.25 -6.50 0.96
N TYR A 37 -2.60 -5.22 0.90
CA TYR A 37 -1.95 -4.26 0.01
C TYR A 37 -0.75 -3.62 0.71
N GLY A 38 0.33 -3.39 -0.03
CA GLY A 38 1.47 -2.58 0.41
C GLY A 38 2.27 -2.16 -0.81
N ASP A 39 2.73 -0.90 -0.84
CA ASP A 39 3.45 -0.31 -1.98
C ASP A 39 2.75 -0.48 -3.34
N ASP A 40 1.42 -0.32 -3.35
CA ASP A 40 0.56 -0.51 -4.53
C ASP A 40 0.55 -1.93 -5.11
N GLU A 41 1.14 -2.91 -4.40
CA GLU A 41 1.15 -4.32 -4.76
C GLU A 41 0.19 -5.11 -3.86
N LEU A 42 -0.51 -6.08 -4.47
CA LEU A 42 -1.36 -7.01 -3.74
C LEU A 42 -0.55 -8.23 -3.32
N TRP A 43 -0.53 -8.54 -2.03
CA TRP A 43 0.19 -9.67 -1.45
C TRP A 43 -0.76 -10.75 -0.95
N ALA A 44 -0.37 -12.02 -1.08
CA ALA A 44 -1.04 -13.13 -0.39
C ALA A 44 -0.47 -13.35 1.00
N THR A 45 -1.33 -13.81 1.93
CA THR A 45 -0.92 -14.50 3.16
C THR A 45 -1.64 -15.84 3.27
N PHE A 46 -0.98 -16.84 3.86
CA PHE A 46 -1.47 -18.21 3.98
C PHE A 46 -1.73 -18.66 5.42
N VAL A 47 -1.06 -18.05 6.39
CA VAL A 47 -1.16 -18.42 7.79
C VAL A 47 -1.24 -17.13 8.60
N THR A 48 -2.27 -17.02 9.42
CA THR A 48 -2.44 -15.93 10.38
C THR A 48 -2.41 -16.51 11.78
N THR A 49 -1.63 -15.90 12.67
CA THR A 49 -1.52 -16.30 14.08
C THR A 49 -1.65 -15.07 14.96
N ASP A 50 -2.51 -15.13 15.97
CA ASP A 50 -2.62 -14.06 16.96
C ASP A 50 -1.36 -14.00 17.83
N LEU A 51 -0.87 -12.80 18.06
CA LEU A 51 0.28 -12.52 18.90
C LEU A 51 -0.16 -11.80 20.18
N LYS A 52 0.68 -11.87 21.21
CA LYS A 52 0.56 -10.98 22.36
C LYS A 52 1.21 -9.63 22.04
N PRO A 53 0.76 -8.53 22.68
CA PRO A 53 1.46 -7.26 22.61
C PRO A 53 2.94 -7.40 22.97
N GLY A 54 3.78 -6.57 22.37
CA GLY A 54 5.22 -6.56 22.61
C GLY A 54 5.83 -5.20 22.28
N PRO A 55 7.17 -5.08 22.29
CA PRO A 55 7.82 -3.81 21.95
C PRO A 55 7.46 -3.36 20.53
N GLU A 56 7.03 -2.12 20.36
CA GLU A 56 6.52 -1.57 19.10
C GLU A 56 7.44 -1.85 17.90
N ARG A 57 8.76 -1.69 18.08
CA ARG A 57 9.76 -1.95 17.02
C ARG A 57 9.82 -3.39 16.51
N SER A 58 9.12 -4.31 17.18
CA SER A 58 9.02 -5.71 16.78
C SER A 58 7.93 -5.96 15.72
N PHE A 59 7.15 -4.92 15.39
CA PHE A 59 6.00 -4.99 14.52
C PHE A 59 6.02 -3.85 13.49
N ASN A 60 5.37 -4.10 12.37
CA ASN A 60 4.97 -3.12 11.37
C ASN A 60 3.49 -2.76 11.57
N LEU A 61 2.96 -1.79 10.81
CA LEU A 61 1.59 -1.32 10.90
C LEU A 61 0.70 -2.02 9.88
N LEU A 62 -0.49 -2.43 10.30
CA LEU A 62 -1.53 -2.96 9.41
C LEU A 62 -2.83 -2.21 9.65
N TYR A 63 -3.27 -1.46 8.64
CA TYR A 63 -4.51 -0.71 8.64
C TYR A 63 -5.64 -1.60 8.12
N ALA A 64 -6.57 -1.96 9.01
CA ALA A 64 -7.74 -2.77 8.68
C ALA A 64 -9.00 -1.91 8.61
N PHE A 65 -9.94 -2.28 7.73
CA PHE A 65 -11.17 -1.54 7.46
C PHE A 65 -12.42 -2.31 7.93
N PRO A 66 -12.64 -2.45 9.25
CA PRO A 66 -13.73 -3.24 9.79
C PRO A 66 -15.10 -2.74 9.31
N GLY A 67 -16.03 -3.66 9.07
CA GLY A 67 -17.36 -3.33 8.55
C GLY A 67 -17.41 -3.11 7.03
N THR A 68 -16.28 -3.25 6.33
CA THR A 68 -16.20 -3.18 4.87
C THR A 68 -15.66 -4.50 4.30
N SER A 69 -15.72 -4.66 2.97
CA SER A 69 -15.04 -5.75 2.25
C SER A 69 -13.66 -5.34 1.72
N LEU A 70 -13.12 -4.19 2.17
CA LEU A 70 -11.85 -3.66 1.68
C LEU A 70 -10.68 -4.45 2.26
N ILE A 71 -9.62 -4.54 1.47
CA ILE A 71 -8.39 -5.24 1.82
C ILE A 71 -7.53 -4.33 2.70
N SER A 72 -6.97 -4.89 3.78
CA SER A 72 -6.07 -4.17 4.68
C SER A 72 -4.80 -3.70 3.98
N VAL A 73 -4.20 -2.63 4.49
CA VAL A 73 -3.00 -2.00 3.94
C VAL A 73 -1.87 -2.02 4.97
N THR A 74 -0.65 -2.32 4.54
CA THR A 74 0.57 -2.35 5.37
C THR A 74 1.51 -1.18 5.05
N ASP A 75 2.33 -0.79 6.03
CA ASP A 75 3.42 0.20 5.89
C ASP A 75 4.74 -0.39 5.39
N SER A 76 4.84 -1.73 5.31
CA SER A 76 6.07 -2.40 4.89
C SER A 76 5.80 -3.78 4.29
N VAL A 77 6.61 -4.17 3.30
CA VAL A 77 6.50 -5.40 2.51
C VAL A 77 7.84 -6.15 2.41
N PRO A 78 7.86 -7.43 2.00
CA PRO A 78 9.09 -8.18 1.76
C PRO A 78 10.03 -7.46 0.77
N GLY A 79 11.25 -7.16 1.23
CA GLY A 79 12.23 -6.41 0.46
C GLY A 79 12.63 -5.11 1.17
N ASP A 80 11.75 -4.58 2.00
CA ASP A 80 12.04 -3.39 2.78
C ASP A 80 13.00 -3.69 3.93
N VAL A 81 13.83 -2.69 4.25
CA VAL A 81 14.82 -2.78 5.33
C VAL A 81 14.13 -2.92 6.69
N ASP A 82 12.94 -2.37 6.83
CA ASP A 82 12.16 -2.35 8.06
C ASP A 82 11.06 -3.41 8.14
N TYR A 83 10.95 -4.30 7.15
CA TYR A 83 10.01 -5.41 7.20
C TYR A 83 10.29 -6.35 8.39
N ARG A 84 9.27 -6.62 9.20
CA ARG A 84 9.32 -7.43 10.44
C ARG A 84 8.80 -8.84 10.24
N GLY A 85 8.85 -9.36 9.01
CA GLY A 85 8.48 -10.74 8.71
C GLY A 85 6.99 -11.02 8.80
N GLY A 86 6.16 -9.99 8.59
CA GLY A 86 4.71 -10.10 8.68
C GLY A 86 4.16 -10.08 10.09
N ARG A 87 4.85 -9.42 11.03
CA ARG A 87 4.36 -9.18 12.39
C ARG A 87 3.75 -7.79 12.46
N TRP A 88 2.47 -7.72 12.76
CA TRP A 88 1.68 -6.50 12.62
C TRP A 88 1.08 -6.04 13.94
N MET A 89 1.10 -4.73 14.15
CA MET A 89 0.14 -4.01 14.99
C MET A 89 -1.05 -3.63 14.11
N VAL A 90 -2.22 -4.14 14.43
CA VAL A 90 -3.43 -3.91 13.64
C VAL A 90 -4.13 -2.65 14.16
N PHE A 91 -4.33 -1.68 13.29
CA PHE A 91 -5.07 -0.46 13.56
C PHE A 91 -6.41 -0.48 12.83
N ALA A 92 -7.49 -0.15 13.52
CA ALA A 92 -8.80 -0.07 12.91
C ALA A 92 -8.99 1.32 12.26
N VAL A 93 -9.39 1.32 10.99
CA VAL A 93 -9.64 2.53 10.21
C VAL A 93 -11.13 2.62 9.89
N SER A 94 -11.73 3.75 10.25
CA SER A 94 -13.14 4.07 9.95
C SER A 94 -13.21 5.23 8.97
N PHE A 95 -14.08 5.10 7.97
CA PHE A 95 -14.41 6.18 7.05
C PHE A 95 -15.40 7.14 7.73
N VAL A 96 -15.04 8.42 7.84
CA VAL A 96 -15.84 9.43 8.56
C VAL A 96 -16.26 10.61 7.68
N GLY A 97 -15.44 10.96 6.68
CA GLY A 97 -15.68 12.11 5.80
C GLY A 97 -15.77 11.78 4.31
N ILE A 98 -15.61 10.51 3.95
CA ILE A 98 -15.67 10.02 2.58
C ILE A 98 -16.36 8.65 2.54
N GLU A 99 -16.82 8.26 1.35
CA GLU A 99 -17.31 6.90 1.12
C GLU A 99 -16.18 5.86 1.22
N PRO A 100 -16.45 4.63 1.69
CA PRO A 100 -15.48 3.55 1.72
C PRO A 100 -14.80 3.34 0.37
N THR A 101 -13.48 3.47 0.34
CA THR A 101 -12.65 3.39 -0.87
C THR A 101 -11.42 2.52 -0.59
N GLN A 102 -11.02 1.68 -1.54
CA GLN A 102 -9.82 0.87 -1.42
C GLN A 102 -8.58 1.74 -1.52
N PHE A 103 -7.70 1.66 -0.51
CA PHE A 103 -6.33 2.17 -0.56
C PHE A 103 -5.36 1.03 -0.86
N THR A 104 -4.25 1.31 -1.53
CA THR A 104 -3.27 0.29 -1.94
C THR A 104 -1.87 0.52 -1.34
N ASN A 105 -1.68 1.65 -0.65
CA ASN A 105 -0.49 2.01 0.10
C ASN A 105 -0.90 2.77 1.38
N ASP A 106 -0.05 2.73 2.40
CA ASP A 106 -0.34 3.34 3.70
C ASP A 106 -0.24 4.87 3.67
N ALA A 107 0.60 5.42 2.80
CA ALA A 107 0.75 6.86 2.61
C ALA A 107 -0.60 7.53 2.29
N ASP A 108 -1.44 6.91 1.45
CA ASP A 108 -2.77 7.39 1.14
C ASP A 108 -3.73 7.27 2.35
N VAL A 109 -3.64 6.19 3.13
CA VAL A 109 -4.41 6.05 4.38
C VAL A 109 -4.08 7.19 5.34
N LEU A 110 -2.79 7.47 5.55
CA LEU A 110 -2.31 8.53 6.43
C LEU A 110 -2.67 9.93 5.90
N TYR A 111 -2.57 10.14 4.60
CA TYR A 111 -2.98 11.38 3.95
C TYR A 111 -4.47 11.66 4.17
N HIS A 112 -5.33 10.66 3.94
CA HIS A 112 -6.77 10.81 4.15
C HIS A 112 -7.14 10.95 5.63
N ALA A 113 -6.40 10.30 6.55
CA ALA A 113 -6.56 10.53 7.98
C ALA A 113 -6.21 11.99 8.36
N ALA A 114 -5.12 12.55 7.83
CA ALA A 114 -4.71 13.93 8.07
C ALA A 114 -5.71 14.97 7.55
N LEU A 115 -6.45 14.64 6.48
CA LEU A 115 -7.55 15.46 5.97
C LEU A 115 -8.85 15.34 6.79
N GLY A 116 -8.90 14.45 7.78
CA GLY A 116 -10.11 14.15 8.56
C GLY A 116 -11.12 13.29 7.80
N HIS A 117 -10.71 12.63 6.71
CA HIS A 117 -11.57 11.69 5.98
C HIS A 117 -11.66 10.33 6.66
N LEU A 118 -10.62 9.95 7.39
CA LEU A 118 -10.52 8.69 8.12
C LEU A 118 -10.26 8.95 9.61
N SER A 119 -10.78 8.07 10.46
CA SER A 119 -10.39 7.95 11.86
C SER A 119 -9.62 6.65 12.05
N ILE A 120 -8.39 6.73 12.55
CA ILE A 120 -7.55 5.58 12.89
C ILE A 120 -7.60 5.39 14.41
N SER A 121 -7.72 4.16 14.90
CA SER A 121 -7.66 3.87 16.33
C SER A 121 -6.34 4.39 16.94
N THR A 122 -6.39 4.94 18.14
CA THR A 122 -5.18 5.49 18.80
C THR A 122 -4.23 4.39 19.30
N GLU A 123 -4.79 3.22 19.58
CA GLU A 123 -4.06 2.02 20.02
C GLU A 123 -4.30 0.88 19.02
N PRO A 124 -3.37 -0.09 18.92
CA PRO A 124 -3.60 -1.30 18.15
C PRO A 124 -4.81 -2.08 18.70
N VAL A 125 -5.70 -2.50 17.79
CA VAL A 125 -6.85 -3.37 18.11
C VAL A 125 -6.48 -4.85 18.12
N GLY A 126 -5.27 -5.20 17.66
CA GLY A 126 -4.76 -6.56 17.65
C GLY A 126 -3.28 -6.63 17.27
N TYR A 127 -2.69 -7.79 17.50
CA TYR A 127 -1.33 -8.13 17.10
C TYR A 127 -1.37 -9.47 16.41
N VAL A 128 -0.83 -9.56 15.19
CA VAL A 128 -0.91 -10.81 14.40
C VAL A 128 0.40 -11.06 13.66
N SER A 129 0.65 -12.32 13.34
CA SER A 129 1.70 -12.75 12.41
C SER A 129 1.03 -13.31 11.16
N CYS A 130 1.19 -12.65 10.02
CA CYS A 130 0.80 -13.14 8.71
C CYS A 130 1.82 -12.69 7.64
N PRO A 131 2.84 -13.51 7.34
CA PRO A 131 3.86 -13.20 6.33
C PRO A 131 3.27 -13.01 4.93
N LEU A 132 3.82 -12.03 4.20
CA LEU A 132 3.43 -11.70 2.83
C LEU A 132 4.23 -12.51 1.80
N PHE A 133 3.54 -12.88 0.72
CA PHE A 133 4.11 -13.57 -0.43
C PHE A 133 3.65 -12.88 -1.72
N SER A 134 4.60 -12.60 -2.61
CA SER A 134 4.32 -12.01 -3.91
C SER A 134 3.48 -12.96 -4.75
N LEU A 135 2.72 -12.40 -5.69
CA LEU A 135 1.74 -13.11 -6.50
C LEU A 135 2.25 -13.48 -7.89
#